data_AF-A0A5C6ZA97-F1
#
_entry.id   AF-A0A5C6ZA97-F1
#
_cell.length_a   1.000
_cell.length_b   1.000
_cell.length_c   1.000
_cell.angle_alpha   90.00
_cell.angle_beta   90.00
_cell.angle_gamma   90.00
#
_symmetry.space_group_name_H-M   'P 1'
#
loop_
_entity.id
_entity.type
_entity.pdbx_description
1 polymer ?
#
loop_
_entity_poly.entity_id
_entity_poly.type
_entity_poly.pdbx_seq_one_letter_code
_entity_poly.pdbx_strand_id
1 'polypeptide(L)' 'MEIHFENIKEIIIQNLKHAKFNVFASVAWVGENFIIRELTNCLKRGIQVEIIVNDDDRFLNYKSKFTEFLELGGKLYL' A
#
# COMPACT_ATOMS: atom_id res chain seq x y z
N MET A 1 29.40 2.81 8.61
CA MET A 1 28.19 2.14 8.09
C MET A 1 27.02 2.91 8.65
N GLU A 2 26.42 3.80 7.87
CA GLU A 2 25.25 4.56 8.32
C GLU A 2 24.02 3.67 8.26
N ILE A 3 23.25 3.67 9.35
CA ILE A 3 22.03 2.89 9.48
C ILE A 3 20.88 3.78 9.00
N HIS A 4 20.39 3.56 7.78
CA HIS A 4 19.28 4.33 7.20
C HIS A 4 17.91 3.72 7.56
N PHE A 5 17.65 3.49 8.85
CA PHE A 5 16.31 3.04 9.32
C PHE A 5 15.43 4.18 9.84
N GLU A 6 15.82 5.43 9.59
CA GLU A 6 15.05 6.60 9.95
C GLU A 6 14.12 7.01 8.80
N ASN A 7 12.95 7.56 9.14
CA ASN A 7 12.00 8.15 8.17
C ASN A 7 11.54 7.19 7.06
N ILE A 8 11.53 5.87 7.31
CA ILE A 8 11.12 4.85 6.33
C ILE A 8 9.70 5.15 5.81
N LYS A 9 8.81 5.58 6.69
CA LYS A 9 7.44 5.97 6.34
C LYS A 9 7.41 7.13 5.35
N GLU A 10 8.14 8.21 5.64
CA GLU A 10 8.23 9.38 4.76
C GLU A 10 8.82 9.00 3.41
N ILE A 11 9.88 8.17 3.39
CA ILE A 11 10.51 7.68 2.16
C ILE A 11 9.51 6.88 1.31
N ILE A 12 8.76 5.97 1.92
CA ILE A 12 7.71 5.20 1.21
C ILE A 12 6.66 6.15 0.63
N ILE A 13 6.15 7.10 1.42
CA ILE A 13 5.15 8.08 0.96
C ILE A 13 5.69 8.89 -0.22
N GLN A 14 6.93 9.38 -0.14
CA GLN A 14 7.54 10.15 -1.22
C GLN A 14 7.72 9.31 -2.48
N ASN A 15 8.14 8.06 -2.38
CA ASN A 15 8.26 7.17 -3.53
C ASN A 15 6.89 6.91 -4.20
N LEU A 16 5.84 6.67 -3.41
CA LEU A 16 4.48 6.50 -3.93
C LEU A 16 3.96 7.78 -4.62
N LYS A 17 4.25 8.97 -4.07
CA LYS A 17 3.92 10.25 -4.71
C LYS A 17 4.61 10.44 -6.07
N HIS A 18 5.82 9.93 -6.24
CA HIS A 18 6.57 10.04 -7.49
C HIS A 18 6.29 8.92 -8.50
N ALA A 19 5.65 7.82 -8.09
CA ALA A 19 5.28 6.72 -8.97
C ALA A 19 4.49 7.21 -10.20
N LYS A 20 4.72 6.60 -11.36
CA LYS A 20 4.18 7.05 -12.66
C LYS A 20 3.31 6.03 -13.37
N PHE A 21 3.60 4.74 -13.21
CA PHE A 21 2.95 3.68 -14.01
C PHE A 21 2.37 2.58 -13.13
N ASN A 22 3.23 1.88 -12.37
CA ASN A 22 2.84 0.73 -11.57
C ASN A 22 3.42 0.82 -10.15
N VAL A 23 2.72 0.23 -9.19
CA VAL A 23 3.19 -0.03 -7.82
C VAL A 23 2.89 -1.48 -7.48
N PHE A 24 3.93 -2.21 -7.07
CA PHE A 24 3.82 -3.57 -6.55
C PHE A 24 4.31 -3.58 -5.11
N ALA A 25 3.51 -4.14 -4.21
CA ALA A 25 3.86 -4.24 -2.79
C ALA A 25 3.60 -5.65 -2.25
N SER A 26 4.47 -6.11 -1.37
CA SER A 26 4.29 -7.34 -0.60
C SER A 26 4.58 -7.03 0.85
N VAL A 27 3.61 -7.25 1.73
CA VAL A 27 3.73 -6.91 3.16
C VAL A 27 3.14 -8.02 4.01
N ALA A 28 3.79 -8.35 5.12
CA ALA A 28 3.22 -9.28 6.08
C ALA A 28 1.91 -8.70 6.67
N TRP A 29 1.93 -7.44 7.10
CA TRP A 29 0.79 -6.75 7.71
C TRP A 29 0.69 -5.30 7.26
N VAL A 30 -0.51 -4.85 6.91
CA VAL A 30 -0.79 -3.45 6.48
C VAL A 30 -1.11 -2.55 7.68
N GLY A 31 -0.47 -2.80 8.82
CA GLY A 31 -0.87 -2.35 10.16
C GLY A 31 -1.12 -0.84 10.33
N GLU A 32 -0.70 0.00 9.39
CA GLU A 32 -1.06 1.41 9.34
C GLU A 32 -1.91 1.77 8.13
N ASN A 33 -3.01 2.50 8.38
CA ASN A 33 -3.93 2.97 7.36
C ASN A 33 -3.27 3.86 6.29
N PHE A 34 -2.09 4.44 6.57
CA PHE A 34 -1.42 5.31 5.60
C PHE A 34 -1.01 4.53 4.35
N ILE A 35 -0.58 3.27 4.47
CA ILE A 35 -0.16 2.48 3.30
C ILE A 35 -1.34 2.30 2.36
N ILE A 36 -2.48 1.84 2.88
CA ILE A 36 -3.71 1.67 2.07
C ILE A 36 -4.09 3.00 1.43
N ARG A 37 -4.10 4.10 2.20
CA ARG A 37 -4.44 5.42 1.69
C ARG A 37 -3.51 5.88 0.56
N GLU A 38 -2.20 5.77 0.72
CA GLU A 38 -1.25 6.22 -0.30
C GLU A 38 -1.27 5.32 -1.55
N LEU A 39 -1.51 4.01 -1.40
CA LEU A 39 -1.74 3.10 -2.51
C LEU A 39 -3.04 3.45 -3.26
N THR A 40 -4.12 3.74 -2.54
CA THR A 40 -5.37 4.24 -3.13
C THR A 40 -5.18 5.57 -3.84
N ASN A 41 -4.37 6.48 -3.29
CA ASN A 41 -4.01 7.74 -3.96
C ASN A 41 -3.26 7.51 -5.28
N CYS A 42 -2.48 6.43 -5.39
CA CYS A 42 -1.85 6.05 -6.66
C CYS A 42 -2.90 5.62 -7.69
N LEU A 43 -3.87 4.78 -7.31
CA LEU A 43 -4.99 4.39 -8.18
C LEU A 43 -5.79 5.62 -8.67
N LYS A 44 -6.07 6.58 -7.78
CA LYS A 44 -6.74 7.85 -8.15
C LYS A 44 -5.96 8.67 -9.19
N ARG A 45 -4.65 8.47 -9.30
CA ARG A 45 -3.77 9.10 -10.30
C ARG A 45 -3.63 8.28 -11.59
N GLY A 46 -4.37 7.17 -11.72
CA GLY A 46 -4.32 6.27 -12.89
C GLY A 46 -3.14 5.29 -12.87
N ILE A 47 -2.45 5.15 -11.74
CA ILE A 47 -1.33 4.20 -11.57
C ILE A 47 -1.92 2.83 -11.23
N GLN A 48 -1.41 1.77 -11.85
CA GLN A 48 -1.83 0.41 -11.51
C GLN A 48 -1.20 -0.02 -10.19
N VAL A 49 -1.99 -0.59 -9.28
CA VAL A 49 -1.49 -0.99 -7.97
C VAL A 49 -1.89 -2.42 -7.66
N GLU A 50 -0.90 -3.22 -7.25
CA GLU A 50 -1.05 -4.59 -6.82
C GLU A 50 -0.38 -4.79 -5.46
N ILE A 51 -1.08 -5.42 -4.52
CA ILE A 51 -0.57 -5.70 -3.19
C ILE A 51 -0.87 -7.15 -2.78
N ILE A 52 0.13 -7.78 -2.18
CA ILE A 52 0.04 -9.08 -1.53
C ILE A 52 0.15 -8.87 -0.02
N VAL A 53 -0.80 -9.42 0.73
CA VAL A 53 -0.86 -9.36 2.20
C VAL A 53 -1.10 -10.77 2.73
N ASN A 54 -0.60 -11.13 3.91
CA ASN A 54 -0.93 -12.43 4.49
C ASN A 54 -2.43 -12.54 4.83
N ASP A 55 -3.07 -13.67 4.49
CA ASP A 55 -4.41 -14.03 4.97
C ASP A 55 -4.39 -14.49 6.45
N ASP A 56 -4.33 -13.52 7.37
CA ASP A 56 -4.38 -13.77 8.81
C ASP A 56 -5.41 -12.88 9.55
N ASP A 57 -5.61 -13.14 10.84
CA ASP A 57 -6.52 -12.37 11.69
C ASP A 57 -6.19 -10.86 11.72
N ARG A 58 -4.93 -10.49 11.47
CA ARG A 58 -4.56 -9.07 11.41
C ARG A 58 -5.09 -8.45 10.14
N PHE A 59 -5.06 -9.14 9.01
CA PHE A 59 -5.67 -8.65 7.77
C PHE A 59 -7.19 -8.46 7.91
N LEU A 60 -7.89 -9.35 8.62
CA LEU A 60 -9.35 -9.23 8.84
C LEU A 60 -9.75 -7.87 9.43
N ASN A 61 -8.94 -7.31 10.32
CA ASN A 61 -9.17 -5.99 10.95
C ASN A 61 -9.02 -4.79 9.98
N TYR A 62 -8.42 -5.01 8.80
CA TYR A 62 -8.13 -3.97 7.82
C TYR A 62 -8.83 -4.21 6.47
N LYS A 63 -9.47 -5.37 6.28
CA LYS A 63 -10.18 -5.74 5.05
C LYS A 63 -11.15 -4.66 4.58
N SER A 64 -11.94 -4.08 5.48
CA SER A 64 -12.91 -3.02 5.16
C SER A 64 -12.28 -1.71 4.67
N LYS A 65 -10.97 -1.50 4.93
CA LYS A 65 -10.23 -0.31 4.48
C LYS A 65 -9.81 -0.43 3.02
N PHE A 66 -9.83 -1.63 2.44
CA PHE A 66 -9.53 -1.87 1.03
C PHE A 66 -10.73 -1.64 0.09
N THR A 67 -11.92 -1.29 0.59
CA THR A 67 -13.11 -1.10 -0.25
C THR A 67 -12.86 -0.12 -1.40
N GLU A 68 -12.43 1.11 -1.10
CA GLU A 68 -12.15 2.12 -2.14
C GLU A 68 -10.98 1.68 -3.05
N PHE A 69 -9.97 1.00 -2.48
CA PHE A 69 -8.84 0.48 -3.25
C PHE A 69 -9.31 -0.52 -4.32
N LEU A 70 -10.21 -1.44 -3.96
CA LEU A 70 -10.76 -2.44 -4.87
C LEU A 70 -11.71 -1.82 -5.90
N GLU A 71 -12.56 -0.86 -5.48
CA GLU A 71 -13.47 -0.13 -6.38
C GLU A 71 -12.72 0.64 -7.48
N LEU A 72 -11.53 1.15 -7.17
CA LEU A 72 -10.66 1.84 -8.13
C LEU A 72 -9.81 0.87 -8.99
N GLY A 73 -10.03 -0.44 -8.90
CA GLY A 73 -9.35 -1.45 -9.71
C GLY A 73 -7.99 -1.91 -9.17
N GLY A 74 -7.68 -1.59 -7.91
CA GLY A 74 -6.52 -2.15 -7.23
C GLY A 74 -6.63 -3.67 -7.07
N LYS A 75 -5.52 -4.39 -7.20
CA LYS A 75 -5.49 -5.83 -7.02
C LYS A 75 -4.94 -6.18 -5.64
N LEU A 76 -5.71 -6.93 -4.88
CA LEU A 76 -5.34 -7.44 -3.56
C LEU A 76 -5.27 -8.96 -3.61
N TYR A 77 -4.12 -9.51 -3.24
CA TYR A 77 -3.88 -10.94 -3.08
C TYR A 77 -3.65 -11.24 -1.60
N LEU A 78 -4.18 -12.39 -1.15
CA LEU A 78 -4.12 -12.87 0.23
C LEU A 78 -3.36 -14.20 0.30
#